data_AF-A0A7M3W4N8-F1
#
_entry.id   AF-A0A7M3W4N8-F1
#
_cell.length_a   1.000
_cell.length_b   1.000
_cell.length_c   1.000
_cell.angle_alpha   90.00
_cell.angle_beta   90.00
_cell.angle_gamma   90.00
#
_symmetry.space_group_name_H-M   'P 1'
#
loop_
_entity.id
_entity.type
_entity.pdbx_description
1 polymer ?
#
loop_
_entity_poly.entity_id
_entity_poly.type
_entity_poly.pdbx_seq_one_letter_code
_entity_poly.pdbx_strand_id
1 'polypeptide(L)'
;YVGSTVGLGFALVENASYISMALAGDYSSISYFFTATLRGLSSIPGHAMWTGLSGYAIGCWLSRGNTLPSISGTAYLSDDAEANWVLYDKKGAVIEQSSWATVPSPQMVKWLGKHQNHAWPMPQTISIGLMMAIAGHALWNGSSWGVGMLLIDNTSGLAIVLQLAWLVLMVLILWFCILRWLPTIVLSPKE
;
A
#
# COMPACT_ATOMS: atom_id res chain seq x y z
N TYR A 1 5.89 2.09 -8.95
CA TYR A 1 6.59 1.23 -7.97
C TYR A 1 7.28 1.98 -6.82
N VAL A 2 7.71 3.24 -6.98
CA VAL A 2 8.29 4.02 -5.85
C VAL A 2 7.29 4.23 -4.70
N GLY A 3 6.02 4.50 -5.00
CA GLY A 3 4.98 4.65 -3.96
C GLY A 3 4.68 3.36 -3.18
N SER A 4 4.74 2.19 -3.83
CA SER A 4 4.51 0.91 -3.15
C SER A 4 5.68 0.51 -2.26
N THR A 5 6.92 0.80 -2.66
CA THR A 5 8.11 0.52 -1.83
C THR A 5 8.22 1.51 -0.66
N VAL A 6 7.90 2.79 -0.87
CA VAL A 6 7.80 3.78 0.23
C VAL A 6 6.67 3.40 1.19
N GLY A 7 5.49 3.02 0.68
CA GLY A 7 4.38 2.54 1.50
C GLY A 7 4.71 1.27 2.30
N LEU A 8 5.49 0.35 1.72
CA LEU A 8 5.98 -0.84 2.42
C LEU A 8 6.97 -0.48 3.54
N GLY A 9 7.86 0.49 3.33
CA GLY A 9 8.76 1.01 4.35
C GLY A 9 8.01 1.63 5.54
N PHE A 10 7.00 2.48 5.26
CA PHE A 10 6.16 3.06 6.31
C PHE A 10 5.36 2.01 7.07
N ALA A 11 4.78 1.02 6.38
CA ALA A 11 4.07 -0.07 7.02
C ALA A 11 4.98 -0.89 7.96
N LEU A 12 6.21 -1.19 7.54
CA LEU A 12 7.17 -1.92 8.37
C LEU A 12 7.52 -1.15 9.64
N VAL A 13 7.80 0.15 9.53
CA VAL A 13 8.11 1.01 10.69
C VAL A 13 6.90 1.11 11.63
N GLU A 14 5.71 1.35 11.08
CA GLU A 14 4.48 1.45 11.86
C GLU A 14 4.21 0.16 12.66
N ASN A 15 4.28 -1.00 12.01
CA ASN A 15 4.11 -2.29 12.68
C ASN A 15 5.19 -2.56 13.72
N ALA A 16 6.45 -2.18 13.44
CA ALA A 16 7.54 -2.32 14.40
C ALA A 16 7.29 -1.48 15.66
N SER A 17 6.73 -0.27 15.52
CA SER A 17 6.36 0.57 16.66
C SER A 17 5.22 -0.04 17.49
N TYR A 18 4.17 -0.59 16.86
CA TYR A 18 3.08 -1.27 17.57
C TYR A 18 3.56 -2.52 18.31
N ILE A 19 4.40 -3.34 17.68
CA ILE A 19 5.04 -4.51 18.30
C ILE A 19 5.90 -4.04 19.48
N SER A 20 6.73 -3.02 19.31
CA SER A 20 7.62 -2.53 20.39
C SER A 20 6.85 -1.98 21.59
N MET A 21 5.77 -1.22 21.33
CA MET A 21 4.96 -0.58 22.38
C MET A 21 4.12 -1.61 23.16
N ALA A 22 3.68 -2.68 22.49
CA ALA A 22 2.94 -3.76 23.14
C ALA A 22 3.84 -4.86 23.74
N LEU A 23 5.10 -4.99 23.32
CA LEU A 23 6.12 -5.77 24.04
C LEU A 23 6.50 -5.11 25.39
N ALA A 24 6.35 -3.78 25.49
CA ALA A 24 6.63 -3.01 26.69
C ALA A 24 5.44 -2.94 27.68
N GLY A 25 4.27 -3.52 27.37
CA GLY A 25 3.07 -3.46 28.19
C GLY A 25 2.53 -4.83 28.61
N ASP A 26 1.94 -4.92 29.81
CA ASP A 26 1.42 -6.13 30.48
C ASP A 26 0.13 -6.73 29.84
N TYR A 27 -0.01 -6.69 28.51
CA TYR A 27 -1.16 -7.27 27.81
C TYR A 27 -0.97 -8.78 27.58
N SER A 28 -2.06 -9.55 27.72
CA SER A 28 -2.13 -10.99 27.45
C SER A 28 -1.40 -11.37 26.15
N SER A 29 -0.26 -12.03 26.31
CA SER A 29 0.76 -12.31 25.27
C SER A 29 0.22 -13.00 24.01
N ILE A 30 -0.85 -13.81 24.14
CA ILE A 30 -1.50 -14.51 23.03
C ILE A 30 -2.35 -13.56 22.17
N SER A 31 -3.17 -12.71 22.79
CA SER A 31 -3.98 -11.71 22.06
C SER A 31 -3.09 -10.68 21.36
N TYR A 32 -1.98 -10.32 22.01
CA TYR A 32 -0.94 -9.48 21.48
C TYR A 32 -0.28 -10.09 20.24
N PHE A 33 0.15 -11.35 20.29
CA PHE A 33 0.73 -12.04 19.15
C PHE A 33 -0.21 -12.01 17.93
N PHE A 34 -1.46 -12.45 18.09
CA PHE A 34 -2.40 -12.49 16.95
C PHE A 34 -2.73 -11.11 16.40
N THR A 35 -2.98 -10.13 17.27
CA THR A 35 -3.31 -8.77 16.83
C THR A 35 -2.12 -8.09 16.17
N ALA A 36 -0.91 -8.24 16.73
CA ALA A 36 0.30 -7.66 16.18
C ALA A 36 0.72 -8.33 14.86
N THR A 37 0.59 -9.66 14.75
CA THR A 37 0.86 -10.39 13.50
C THR A 37 -0.16 -10.03 12.42
N LEU A 38 -1.45 -10.01 12.73
CA LEU A 38 -2.48 -9.66 11.75
C LEU A 38 -2.38 -8.20 11.34
N ARG A 39 -2.14 -7.27 12.27
CA ARG A 39 -1.91 -5.85 11.95
C ARG A 39 -0.60 -5.67 11.17
N GLY A 40 0.43 -6.41 11.55
CA GLY A 40 1.72 -6.57 10.87
C GLY A 40 1.60 -6.93 9.39
N LEU A 41 0.89 -8.02 9.11
CA LEU A 41 0.70 -8.55 7.76
C LEU A 41 -0.30 -7.74 6.95
N SER A 42 -1.32 -7.14 7.59
CA SER A 42 -2.40 -6.43 6.89
C SER A 42 -2.10 -4.97 6.57
N SER A 43 -1.35 -4.28 7.41
CA SER A 43 -1.05 -2.87 7.18
C SER A 43 -0.09 -2.70 5.99
N ILE A 44 0.75 -3.70 5.68
CA ILE A 44 1.67 -3.64 4.52
C ILE A 44 0.90 -3.49 3.19
N PRO A 45 -0.06 -4.37 2.83
CA PRO A 45 -0.93 -4.15 1.67
C PRO A 45 -1.72 -2.84 1.75
N GLY A 46 -2.19 -2.45 2.94
CA GLY A 46 -3.00 -1.25 3.14
C GLY A 46 -2.24 0.04 2.82
N HIS A 47 -1.09 0.24 3.44
CA HIS A 47 -0.23 1.38 3.17
C HIS A 47 0.31 1.38 1.74
N ALA A 48 0.64 0.20 1.19
CA ALA A 48 1.04 0.10 -0.21
C ALA A 48 -0.08 0.57 -1.15
N MET A 49 -1.32 0.23 -0.85
CA MET A 49 -2.49 0.65 -1.62
C MET A 49 -2.74 2.16 -1.51
N TRP A 50 -2.81 2.74 -0.30
CA TRP A 50 -3.11 4.16 -0.12
C TRP A 50 -1.98 5.08 -0.61
N THR A 51 -0.72 4.69 -0.38
CA THR A 51 0.45 5.38 -0.94
C THR A 51 0.51 5.21 -2.46
N GLY A 52 0.19 4.02 -2.96
CA GLY A 52 0.12 3.73 -4.39
C GLY A 52 -0.95 4.57 -5.10
N LEU A 53 -2.12 4.76 -4.48
CA LEU A 53 -3.23 5.58 -4.99
C LEU A 53 -2.80 7.04 -5.16
N SER A 54 -2.14 7.59 -4.14
CA SER A 54 -1.62 8.96 -4.17
C SER A 54 -0.52 9.11 -5.23
N GLY A 55 0.40 8.14 -5.30
CA GLY A 55 1.47 8.12 -6.31
C GLY A 55 0.94 7.99 -7.74
N TYR A 56 -0.09 7.19 -7.98
CA TYR A 56 -0.75 7.07 -9.28
C TYR A 56 -1.39 8.40 -9.68
N ALA A 57 -2.12 9.04 -8.77
CA ALA A 57 -2.75 10.35 -9.02
C ALA A 57 -1.72 11.44 -9.35
N ILE A 58 -0.57 11.45 -8.66
CA ILE A 58 0.56 12.35 -8.97
C ILE A 58 1.14 12.01 -10.35
N GLY A 59 1.34 10.73 -10.67
CA GLY A 59 1.84 10.28 -11.97
C GLY A 59 0.94 10.71 -13.13
N CYS A 60 -0.37 10.54 -13.01
CA CYS A 60 -1.34 11.01 -14.00
C CYS A 60 -1.38 12.54 -14.11
N TRP A 61 -1.11 13.26 -13.02
CA TRP A 61 -1.03 14.73 -13.06
C TRP A 61 0.24 15.20 -13.77
N LEU A 62 1.39 14.57 -13.52
CA LEU A 62 2.65 14.84 -14.22
C LEU A 62 2.57 14.49 -15.71
N SER A 63 1.93 13.36 -16.06
CA SER A 63 1.78 12.92 -17.46
C SER A 63 0.94 13.87 -18.31
N ARG A 64 0.17 14.78 -17.69
CA ARG A 64 -0.58 15.85 -18.36
C ARG A 64 0.26 17.09 -18.65
N GLY A 65 1.58 17.01 -18.46
CA GLY A 65 2.51 18.10 -18.73
C GLY A 65 2.64 19.11 -17.58
N ASN A 66 2.07 18.81 -16.40
CA ASN A 66 2.28 19.64 -15.24
C ASN A 66 3.70 19.43 -14.70
N THR A 67 4.42 20.50 -14.44
CA THR A 67 5.77 20.46 -13.89
C THR A 67 5.72 20.77 -12.40
N LEU A 68 6.47 20.02 -11.61
CA LEU A 68 6.79 20.46 -10.27
C LEU A 68 7.76 21.64 -10.37
N PRO A 69 7.71 22.62 -9.45
CA PRO A 69 8.76 23.62 -9.34
C PRO A 69 10.09 22.90 -9.28
N SER A 70 10.98 23.18 -10.24
CA SER A 70 12.25 22.50 -10.30
C SER A 70 13.00 22.74 -9.00
N ILE A 71 13.31 21.67 -8.26
CA ILE A 71 14.30 21.72 -7.19
C ILE A 71 15.69 21.62 -7.85
N SER A 72 15.95 22.49 -8.84
CA SER A 72 17.26 22.60 -9.48
C SER A 72 18.23 23.18 -8.45
N GLY A 73 19.17 22.35 -8.00
CA GLY A 73 20.22 22.76 -7.06
C GLY A 73 20.68 21.68 -6.09
N THR A 74 19.99 20.53 -6.00
CA THR A 74 20.48 19.41 -5.18
C THR A 74 21.40 18.51 -5.99
N ALA A 75 22.58 18.19 -5.48
CA ALA A 75 23.58 17.29 -6.10
C ALA A 75 23.09 15.85 -6.36
N TYR A 76 21.83 15.53 -6.01
CA TYR A 76 21.21 14.22 -6.12
C TYR A 76 20.19 14.12 -7.27
N LEU A 77 19.86 15.23 -7.94
CA LEU A 77 18.92 15.26 -9.05
C LEU A 77 19.68 15.60 -10.33
N SER A 78 19.79 14.62 -11.23
CA SER A 78 20.25 14.82 -12.61
C SER A 78 19.03 15.13 -13.47
N ASP A 79 19.08 16.20 -14.26
CA ASP A 79 18.05 16.57 -15.24
C ASP A 79 18.04 15.65 -16.48
N ASP A 80 18.87 14.61 -16.48
CA ASP A 80 18.98 13.67 -17.59
C ASP A 80 17.80 12.67 -17.60
N ALA A 81 16.73 13.06 -18.29
CA ALA A 81 15.49 12.28 -18.43
C ALA A 81 15.69 10.92 -19.10
N GLU A 82 16.83 10.72 -19.77
CA GLU A 82 17.23 9.49 -20.48
C GLU A 82 18.17 8.60 -19.65
N ALA A 83 18.33 8.88 -18.34
CA ALA A 83 19.17 8.08 -17.46
C ALA A 83 18.68 6.62 -17.39
N ASN A 84 19.36 5.74 -18.13
CA ASN A 84 19.05 4.33 -18.14
C ASN A 84 19.73 3.64 -16.94
N TRP A 85 18.93 3.06 -16.04
CA TRP A 85 19.46 2.39 -14.86
C TRP A 85 20.08 1.06 -15.27
N VAL A 86 21.40 0.95 -15.15
CA VAL A 86 22.14 -0.26 -15.51
C VAL A 86 22.72 -0.89 -14.24
N LEU A 87 22.48 -2.19 -14.03
CA LEU A 87 23.04 -2.91 -12.90
C LEU A 87 24.37 -3.55 -13.31
N TYR A 88 25.41 -3.30 -12.53
CA TYR A 88 26.74 -3.88 -12.76
C TYR A 88 26.98 -5.06 -11.83
N ASP A 89 27.59 -6.12 -12.35
CA ASP A 89 28.08 -7.23 -11.53
C ASP A 89 29.36 -6.84 -10.77
N LYS A 90 29.85 -7.73 -9.89
CA LYS A 90 31.09 -7.52 -9.12
C LYS A 90 32.34 -7.38 -10.01
N LYS A 91 32.26 -7.72 -11.29
CA LYS A 91 33.33 -7.66 -12.28
C LYS A 91 33.18 -6.45 -13.22
N GLY A 92 32.19 -5.59 -12.98
CA GLY A 92 31.93 -4.39 -13.79
C GLY A 92 31.22 -4.69 -15.12
N ALA A 93 30.71 -5.90 -15.33
CA ALA A 93 29.90 -6.22 -16.49
C ALA A 93 28.46 -5.76 -16.28
N VAL A 94 27.86 -5.21 -17.33
CA VAL A 94 26.44 -4.87 -17.34
C VAL A 94 25.61 -6.15 -17.28
N ILE A 95 24.81 -6.29 -16.24
CA ILE A 95 23.77 -7.31 -16.18
C ILE A 95 22.64 -6.80 -17.06
N GLU A 96 22.33 -7.51 -18.14
CA GLU A 96 21.10 -7.26 -18.89
C GLU A 96 19.92 -7.36 -17.92
N GLN A 97 19.42 -6.21 -17.47
CA GLN A 97 18.17 -6.11 -16.74
C GLN A 97 17.08 -6.50 -17.72
N SER A 98 16.82 -7.78 -17.74
CA SER A 98 15.70 -8.35 -18.44
C SER A 98 14.47 -7.71 -17.82
N SER A 99 13.64 -7.13 -18.68
CA SER A 99 12.41 -6.39 -18.37
C SER A 99 11.33 -7.22 -17.63
N TRP A 100 11.69 -8.35 -17.01
CA TRP A 100 10.83 -9.19 -16.18
C TRP A 100 10.20 -8.44 -15.00
N ALA A 101 10.75 -7.28 -14.60
CA ALA A 101 10.16 -6.45 -13.55
C ALA A 101 8.92 -5.66 -14.00
N THR A 102 8.63 -5.57 -15.31
CA THR A 102 7.54 -4.70 -15.83
C THR A 102 6.38 -5.46 -16.46
N VAL A 103 6.51 -6.76 -16.74
CA VAL A 103 5.43 -7.56 -17.35
C VAL A 103 4.66 -8.37 -16.30
N PRO A 104 3.37 -8.07 -16.08
CA PRO A 104 2.46 -8.89 -15.29
C PRO A 104 2.52 -10.36 -15.71
N SER A 105 2.57 -11.30 -14.75
CA SER A 105 2.60 -12.72 -15.10
C SER A 105 1.34 -13.10 -15.91
N PRO A 106 1.44 -13.98 -16.94
CA PRO A 106 0.29 -14.34 -17.77
C PRO A 106 -0.89 -14.92 -16.96
N GLN A 107 -0.58 -15.61 -15.86
CA GLN A 107 -1.58 -16.13 -14.93
C GLN A 107 -2.29 -15.00 -14.17
N MET A 108 -1.53 -13.99 -13.72
CA MET A 108 -2.10 -12.81 -13.06
C MET A 108 -3.00 -12.02 -14.02
N VAL A 109 -2.55 -11.80 -15.26
CA VAL A 109 -3.36 -11.13 -16.31
C VAL A 109 -4.65 -11.89 -16.58
N LYS A 110 -4.59 -13.22 -16.74
CA LYS A 110 -5.77 -14.05 -16.97
C LYS A 110 -6.75 -14.02 -15.80
N TRP A 111 -6.23 -14.04 -14.57
CA TRP A 111 -7.06 -13.96 -13.37
C TRP A 111 -7.72 -12.59 -13.23
N LEU A 112 -6.96 -11.53 -13.44
CA LEU A 112 -7.42 -10.16 -13.33
C LEU A 112 -8.40 -9.78 -14.45
N GLY A 113 -8.22 -10.36 -15.64
CA GLY A 113 -9.13 -10.23 -16.77
C GLY A 113 -10.56 -10.72 -16.46
N LYS A 114 -10.72 -11.71 -15.56
CA LYS A 114 -12.06 -12.13 -15.09
C LYS A 114 -12.80 -11.04 -14.33
N HIS A 115 -12.06 -10.11 -13.72
CA HIS A 115 -12.59 -9.02 -12.91
C HIS A 115 -12.61 -7.67 -13.65
N GLN A 116 -12.26 -7.64 -14.94
CA GLN A 116 -12.18 -6.41 -15.75
C GLN A 116 -13.52 -5.68 -15.85
N ASN A 117 -14.64 -6.39 -16.08
CA ASN A 117 -15.99 -5.80 -16.22
C ASN A 117 -16.50 -5.13 -14.93
N HIS A 118 -15.82 -5.40 -13.82
CA HIS A 118 -16.19 -5.04 -12.47
C HIS A 118 -15.20 -4.02 -11.87
N ALA A 119 -14.26 -3.55 -12.68
CA ALA A 119 -13.17 -2.70 -12.25
C ALA A 119 -13.65 -1.26 -12.02
N TRP A 120 -13.04 -0.61 -11.02
CA TRP A 120 -13.30 0.79 -10.70
C TRP A 120 -12.19 1.66 -11.28
N PRO A 121 -12.51 2.81 -11.89
CA PRO A 121 -11.49 3.73 -12.36
C PRO A 121 -10.67 4.25 -11.17
N MET A 122 -9.34 4.25 -11.33
CA MET A 122 -8.48 4.88 -10.34
C MET A 122 -8.63 6.41 -10.36
N PRO A 123 -8.49 7.09 -9.21
CA PRO A 123 -8.49 8.54 -9.15
C PRO A 123 -7.25 9.09 -9.87
N GLN A 124 -7.48 9.93 -10.88
CA GLN A 124 -6.42 10.52 -11.70
C GLN A 124 -6.03 11.95 -11.26
N THR A 125 -6.76 12.51 -10.30
CA THR A 125 -6.49 13.85 -9.76
C THR A 125 -5.87 13.74 -8.38
N ILE A 126 -4.83 14.53 -8.11
CA ILE A 126 -4.11 14.53 -6.84
C ILE A 126 -5.06 14.71 -5.65
N SER A 127 -6.00 15.64 -5.73
CA SER A 127 -6.96 15.92 -4.66
C SER A 127 -7.79 14.68 -4.30
N ILE A 128 -8.41 14.03 -5.28
CA ILE A 128 -9.22 12.83 -5.05
C ILE A 128 -8.36 11.67 -4.54
N GLY A 129 -7.19 11.43 -5.13
CA GLY A 129 -6.29 10.36 -4.68
C GLY A 129 -5.83 10.54 -3.24
N LEU A 130 -5.44 11.77 -2.87
CA LEU A 130 -5.00 12.11 -1.52
C LEU A 130 -6.15 12.04 -0.51
N MET A 131 -7.32 12.60 -0.85
CA MET A 131 -8.49 12.55 0.04
C MET A 131 -8.95 11.11 0.29
N MET A 132 -8.94 10.26 -0.74
CA MET A 132 -9.25 8.83 -0.58
C MET A 132 -8.21 8.13 0.32
N ALA A 133 -6.92 8.43 0.16
CA ALA A 133 -5.88 7.85 1.01
C ALA A 133 -6.04 8.27 2.48
N ILE A 134 -6.28 9.56 2.73
CA ILE A 134 -6.53 10.09 4.09
C ILE A 134 -7.79 9.45 4.67
N ALA A 135 -8.88 9.38 3.92
CA ALA A 135 -10.12 8.77 4.37
C ALA A 135 -9.94 7.28 4.67
N GLY A 136 -9.22 6.54 3.82
CA GLY A 136 -8.91 5.13 4.03
C GLY A 136 -8.10 4.89 5.30
N HIS A 137 -7.06 5.70 5.52
CA HIS A 137 -6.27 5.65 6.76
C HIS A 137 -7.06 6.05 8.00
N ALA A 138 -7.86 7.12 7.92
CA ALA A 138 -8.71 7.57 9.01
C ALA A 138 -9.79 6.54 9.36
N LEU A 139 -10.40 5.88 8.36
CA LEU A 139 -11.35 4.80 8.58
C LEU A 139 -10.68 3.61 9.23
N TRP A 140 -9.52 3.17 8.74
CA TRP A 140 -8.79 2.04 9.31
C TRP A 140 -8.42 2.29 10.78
N ASN A 141 -7.81 3.42 11.08
CA ASN A 141 -7.34 3.74 12.43
C ASN A 141 -8.48 4.18 13.36
N GLY A 142 -9.35 5.06 12.90
CA GLY A 142 -10.47 5.60 13.67
C GLY A 142 -11.49 4.52 14.03
N SER A 143 -11.81 3.61 13.12
CA SER A 143 -12.74 2.52 13.43
C SER A 143 -12.11 1.45 14.33
N SER A 144 -10.82 1.14 14.17
CA SER A 144 -10.09 0.24 15.07
C SER A 144 -10.03 0.78 16.49
N TRP A 145 -9.81 2.09 16.64
CA TRP A 145 -9.87 2.77 17.93
C TRP A 145 -11.29 2.77 18.51
N GLY A 146 -12.31 3.06 17.69
CA GLY A 146 -13.71 3.04 18.11
C GLY A 146 -14.17 1.67 18.63
N VAL A 147 -13.80 0.59 17.93
CA VAL A 147 -14.07 -0.79 18.39
C VAL A 147 -13.32 -1.08 19.68
N GLY A 148 -12.06 -0.64 19.81
CA GLY A 148 -11.31 -0.75 21.06
C GLY A 148 -11.96 -0.02 22.23
N MET A 149 -12.51 1.18 21.99
CA MET A 149 -13.21 1.97 23.00
C MET A 149 -14.53 1.30 23.43
N LEU A 150 -15.30 0.74 22.50
CA LEU A 150 -16.54 0.02 22.80
C LEU A 150 -16.31 -1.26 23.62
N LEU A 151 -15.11 -1.83 23.55
CA LEU A 151 -14.73 -3.07 24.22
C LEU A 151 -13.89 -2.84 25.48
N ILE A 152 -13.67 -1.59 25.89
CA ILE A 152 -12.71 -1.23 26.95
C ILE A 152 -13.05 -1.84 28.32
N ASP A 153 -14.34 -1.99 28.63
CA ASP A 153 -14.82 -2.55 29.89
C ASP A 153 -14.98 -4.08 29.85
N ASN A 154 -14.79 -4.71 28.68
CA ASN A 154 -14.92 -6.15 28.49
C ASN A 154 -13.55 -6.82 28.46
N THR A 155 -13.10 -7.31 29.61
CA THR A 155 -11.85 -8.10 29.74
C THR A 155 -12.01 -9.58 29.33
N SER A 156 -13.17 -9.95 28.79
CA SER A 156 -13.50 -11.32 28.39
C SER A 156 -12.84 -11.71 27.06
N GLY A 157 -12.60 -13.01 26.85
CA GLY A 157 -12.08 -13.52 25.57
C GLY A 157 -12.93 -13.14 24.35
N LEU A 158 -14.20 -12.78 24.56
CA LEU A 158 -15.11 -12.30 23.53
C LEU A 158 -14.67 -10.95 22.94
N ALA A 159 -14.11 -10.04 23.75
CA ALA A 159 -13.59 -8.75 23.26
C ALA A 159 -12.41 -8.94 22.30
N ILE A 160 -11.53 -9.89 22.61
CA ILE A 160 -10.40 -10.26 21.74
C ILE A 160 -10.92 -10.83 20.41
N VAL A 161 -11.91 -11.73 20.45
CA VAL A 161 -12.50 -12.30 19.23
C VAL A 161 -13.13 -11.22 18.36
N LEU A 162 -13.87 -10.28 18.96
CA LEU A 162 -14.49 -9.18 18.22
C LEU A 162 -13.45 -8.23 17.60
N GLN A 163 -12.36 -7.92 18.31
CA GLN A 163 -11.27 -7.11 17.79
C GLN A 163 -10.57 -7.80 16.61
N LEU A 164 -10.32 -9.11 16.70
CA LEU A 164 -9.73 -9.90 15.62
C LEU A 164 -10.68 -10.01 14.43
N ALA A 165 -11.98 -10.21 14.67
CA ALA A 165 -13.00 -10.27 13.63
C ALA A 165 -13.10 -8.93 12.86
N TRP A 166 -13.03 -7.81 13.58
CA TRP A 166 -13.00 -6.48 12.96
C TRP A 166 -11.78 -6.30 12.05
N LEU A 167 -10.60 -6.71 12.53
CA LEU A 167 -9.37 -6.63 11.75
C LEU A 167 -9.46 -7.49 10.47
N VAL A 168 -9.97 -8.71 10.58
CA VAL A 168 -10.19 -9.60 9.41
C VAL A 168 -11.16 -8.96 8.42
N LEU A 169 -12.27 -8.39 8.89
CA LEU A 169 -13.22 -7.69 8.04
C LEU A 169 -12.54 -6.54 7.26
N MET A 170 -11.73 -5.74 7.94
CA MET A 170 -10.99 -4.64 7.32
C MET A 170 -10.00 -5.12 6.26
N VAL A 171 -9.31 -6.23 6.51
CA VAL A 171 -8.42 -6.87 5.53
C VAL A 171 -9.19 -7.33 4.29
N LEU A 172 -10.35 -7.95 4.48
CA LEU A 172 -11.18 -8.43 3.37
C LEU A 172 -11.70 -7.26 2.51
N ILE A 173 -12.11 -6.16 3.14
CA ILE A 173 -12.53 -4.94 2.44
C ILE A 173 -11.36 -4.36 1.64
N LEU A 174 -10.17 -4.29 2.25
CA LEU A 174 -8.97 -3.82 1.57
C LEU A 174 -8.65 -4.66 0.33
N TRP A 175 -8.61 -6.00 0.49
CA TRP A 175 -8.40 -6.91 -0.64
C TRP A 175 -9.47 -6.74 -1.70
N PHE A 176 -10.74 -6.62 -1.33
CA PHE A 176 -11.81 -6.36 -2.27
C PHE A 176 -11.56 -5.08 -3.08
N CYS A 177 -11.16 -3.98 -2.45
CA CYS A 177 -10.83 -2.75 -3.14
C CYS A 177 -9.61 -2.90 -4.08
N ILE A 178 -8.55 -3.60 -3.66
CA ILE A 178 -7.39 -3.91 -4.51
C ILE A 178 -7.84 -4.63 -5.77
N LEU A 179 -8.69 -5.66 -5.64
CA LEU A 179 -9.18 -6.43 -6.78
C LEU A 179 -10.05 -5.63 -7.75
N ARG A 180 -10.67 -4.55 -7.26
CA ARG A 180 -11.47 -3.64 -8.08
C ARG A 180 -10.61 -2.61 -8.82
N TRP A 181 -9.51 -2.16 -8.24
CA TRP A 181 -8.63 -1.15 -8.86
C TRP A 181 -7.51 -1.74 -9.70
N LEU A 182 -6.91 -2.85 -9.29
CA LEU A 182 -5.78 -3.49 -9.97
C LEU A 182 -6.03 -3.75 -11.48
N PRO A 183 -7.22 -4.21 -11.93
CA PRO A 183 -7.48 -4.42 -13.35
C PRO A 183 -7.30 -3.15 -14.20
N THR A 184 -7.65 -1.97 -13.67
CA THR A 184 -7.52 -0.71 -14.43
C THR A 184 -6.09 -0.23 -14.63
N ILE A 185 -5.15 -0.73 -13.82
CA ILE A 185 -3.73 -0.37 -13.88
C ILE A 185 -2.98 -1.37 -14.75
N VAL A 186 -3.29 -2.65 -14.58
CA VAL A 186 -2.55 -3.77 -15.19
C VAL A 186 -3.07 -4.08 -16.59
N LEU A 187 -4.36 -3.93 -16.82
CA LEU A 187 -5.00 -4.11 -18.11
C LEU A 187 -5.21 -2.71 -18.69
N SER A 188 -4.22 -2.20 -19.42
CA SER A 188 -4.39 -0.93 -20.15
C SER A 188 -5.65 -1.00 -21.02
N PRO A 189 -6.38 0.13 -21.20
CA PRO A 189 -7.38 0.22 -22.25
C PRO A 189 -6.71 -0.15 -23.57
N LYS A 190 -7.37 -0.97 -24.40
CA LYS A 190 -7.00 -1.03 -25.81
C LYS A 190 -7.17 0.40 -26.35
N GLU A 191 -6.08 0.98 -26.86
CA GLU A 191 -6.15 2.15 -27.75
C GLU A 191 -7.04 1.85 -28.96
#